data_AF-A0A418KV42-F1
#
_entry.id   AF-A0A418KV42-F1
#
_cell.length_a   1.000
_cell.length_b   1.000
_cell.length_c   1.000
_cell.angle_alpha   90.00
_cell.angle_beta   90.00
_cell.angle_gamma   90.00
#
_symmetry.space_group_name_H-M   'P 1'
#
loop_
_entity.id
_entity.type
_entity.pdbx_description
1 polymer ?
#
loop_
_entity_poly.entity_id
_entity_poly.type
_entity_poly.pdbx_seq_one_letter_code
_entity_poly.pdbx_strand_id
1 'polypeptide(L)'
;RAWAARQPDAAARLAAARARVTEIAEANGLPVENLLTPDTLRRAAWQPPTPLTPETVGELFRSRGAREWQIELTAAAVTEAFANPTPTPAPAPAGNGDADAPAT
;
A
#
# COMPACT_ATOMS: atom_id res chain seq x y z
N ARG A 1 16.23 -0.97 -9.43
CA ARG A 1 15.88 -2.25 -10.09
C ARG A 1 16.47 -3.50 -9.38
N ALA A 2 16.85 -3.42 -8.09
CA ALA A 2 17.47 -4.55 -7.35
C ALA A 2 16.86 -4.78 -5.94
N TRP A 3 15.57 -4.50 -5.79
CA TRP A 3 14.87 -4.55 -4.49
C TRP A 3 14.17 -5.89 -4.27
N ALA A 4 13.40 -6.36 -5.26
CA ALA A 4 12.67 -7.64 -5.18
C ALA A 4 13.58 -8.88 -5.16
N ALA A 5 14.73 -8.84 -5.83
CA ALA A 5 15.66 -9.97 -5.87
C ALA A 5 16.45 -10.19 -4.56
N ARG A 6 16.52 -9.19 -3.68
CA ARG A 6 17.31 -9.26 -2.43
C ARG A 6 16.47 -9.60 -1.20
N GLN A 7 15.16 -9.29 -1.20
CA GLN A 7 14.28 -9.56 -0.06
C GLN A 7 12.85 -9.92 -0.52
N PRO A 8 12.58 -11.21 -0.78
CA PRO A 8 11.25 -11.67 -1.23
C PRO A 8 10.16 -11.36 -0.20
N ASP A 9 10.44 -11.46 1.10
CA ASP A 9 9.47 -11.17 2.17
C ASP A 9 9.07 -9.69 2.21
N ALA A 10 10.01 -8.78 1.97
CA ALA A 10 9.70 -7.35 1.87
C ALA A 10 8.84 -7.05 0.64
N ALA A 11 9.07 -7.75 -0.47
CA ALA A 11 8.26 -7.62 -1.67
C ALA A 11 6.82 -8.13 -1.45
N ALA A 12 6.65 -9.28 -0.80
CA ALA A 12 5.35 -9.85 -0.47
C ALA A 12 4.55 -8.90 0.44
N ARG A 13 5.17 -8.38 1.51
CA ARG A 13 4.57 -7.39 2.41
C ARG A 13 4.16 -6.10 1.69
N LEU A 14 5.03 -5.58 0.83
CA LEU A 14 4.73 -4.37 0.05
C LEU A 14 3.54 -4.60 -0.89
N ALA A 15 3.47 -5.75 -1.55
CA ALA A 15 2.37 -6.09 -2.45
C ALA A 15 1.04 -6.19 -1.68
N ALA A 16 1.02 -6.93 -0.56
CA ALA A 16 -0.16 -7.06 0.28
C ALA A 16 -0.62 -5.71 0.85
N ALA A 17 0.30 -4.90 1.39
CA ALA A 17 -0.04 -3.60 1.95
C ALA A 17 -0.56 -2.61 0.89
N ARG A 18 -0.01 -2.64 -0.33
CA ARG A 18 -0.53 -1.83 -1.45
C ARG A 18 -1.97 -2.19 -1.79
N ALA A 19 -2.30 -3.47 -1.87
CA ALA A 19 -3.67 -3.91 -2.14
C ALA A 19 -4.64 -3.37 -1.07
N ARG A 20 -4.30 -3.51 0.21
CA ARG A 20 -5.12 -2.98 1.32
C ARG A 20 -5.31 -1.46 1.25
N VAL A 21 -4.25 -0.71 0.99
CA VAL A 21 -4.34 0.76 0.92
C VAL A 21 -5.18 1.20 -0.30
N THR A 22 -5.11 0.48 -1.42
CA THR A 22 -6.00 0.72 -2.56
C THR A 22 -7.46 0.43 -2.20
N GLU A 23 -7.76 -0.70 -1.56
CA GLU A 23 -9.12 -1.04 -1.10
C GLU A 23 -9.69 0.05 -0.18
N ILE A 24 -8.88 0.57 0.76
CA ILE A 24 -9.27 1.67 1.65
C ILE A 24 -9.55 2.96 0.85
N ALA A 25 -8.71 3.27 -0.14
CA ALA A 25 -8.87 4.46 -0.97
C ALA A 25 -10.18 4.41 -1.77
N GLU A 26 -10.47 3.27 -2.37
CA GLU A 26 -11.72 3.01 -3.10
C GLU A 26 -12.95 3.11 -2.18
N ALA A 27 -12.90 2.47 -1.00
CA ALA A 27 -13.99 2.51 -0.03
C ALA A 27 -14.31 3.92 0.48
N ASN A 28 -13.33 4.81 0.50
CA ASN A 28 -13.49 6.20 0.94
C ASN A 28 -13.61 7.21 -0.22
N GLY A 29 -13.61 6.75 -1.47
CA GLY A 29 -13.77 7.60 -2.65
C GLY A 29 -12.67 8.64 -2.84
N LEU A 30 -11.42 8.30 -2.47
CA LEU A 30 -10.29 9.24 -2.52
C LEU A 30 -9.06 8.63 -3.21
N PRO A 31 -8.18 9.46 -3.82
CA PRO A 31 -6.94 8.98 -4.42
C PRO A 31 -6.03 8.25 -3.42
N VAL A 32 -5.44 7.13 -3.81
CA VAL A 32 -4.55 6.33 -2.95
C VAL A 32 -3.33 7.11 -2.44
N GLU A 33 -2.84 8.07 -3.23
CA GLU A 33 -1.76 8.99 -2.85
C GLU A 33 -2.13 9.94 -1.71
N ASN A 34 -3.43 10.16 -1.47
CA ASN A 34 -3.92 10.93 -0.33
C ASN A 34 -3.93 10.13 0.97
N LEU A 35 -3.71 8.80 0.93
CA LEU A 35 -3.61 7.98 2.14
C LEU A 35 -2.17 7.86 2.63
N LEU A 36 -1.28 7.35 1.79
CA LEU A 36 0.13 7.11 2.14
C LEU A 36 1.02 7.32 0.93
N THR A 37 2.19 7.90 1.15
CA THR A 37 3.18 8.01 0.08
C THR A 37 3.75 6.63 -0.27
N PRO A 38 4.02 6.34 -1.58
CA PRO A 38 4.60 5.07 -1.99
C PRO A 38 5.95 4.75 -1.33
N ASP A 39 6.72 5.77 -0.94
CA ASP A 39 7.99 5.59 -0.22
C ASP A 39 7.79 5.13 1.23
N THR A 40 6.76 5.66 1.92
CA THR A 40 6.42 5.26 3.30
C THR A 40 6.11 3.79 3.37
N LEU A 41 5.23 3.29 2.48
CA LEU A 41 4.89 1.88 2.38
C LEU A 41 6.10 1.00 2.04
N ARG A 42 6.95 1.43 1.08
CA ARG A 42 8.14 0.67 0.70
C ARG A 42 9.12 0.52 1.86
N ARG A 43 9.34 1.59 2.63
CA ARG A 43 10.24 1.57 3.79
C ARG A 43 9.66 0.74 4.94
N ALA A 44 8.37 0.87 5.21
CA ALA A 44 7.68 0.07 6.23
C ALA A 44 7.72 -1.42 5.89
N ALA A 45 7.56 -1.78 4.62
CA ALA A 45 7.67 -3.17 4.17
C ALA A 45 9.10 -3.71 4.23
N TRP A 46 10.12 -2.84 4.10
CA TRP A 46 11.52 -3.24 4.23
C TRP A 46 11.93 -3.45 5.68
N GLN A 47 11.61 -2.47 6.52
CA GLN A 47 11.97 -2.44 7.93
C GLN A 47 10.68 -2.19 8.74
N PRO A 48 9.89 -3.25 8.98
CA PRO A 48 8.69 -3.13 9.78
C PRO A 48 9.08 -2.77 11.22
N PRO A 49 8.22 -2.03 11.94
CA PRO A 49 8.45 -1.81 13.36
C PRO A 49 8.41 -3.13 14.14
N THR A 50 9.13 -3.16 15.25
CA THR A 50 9.09 -4.25 16.23
C THR A 50 8.78 -3.63 17.60
N PRO A 51 7.65 -4.00 18.25
CA PRO A 51 6.68 -5.01 17.83
C PRO A 51 5.88 -4.59 16.58
N LEU A 52 5.38 -5.56 15.81
CA LEU A 52 4.52 -5.31 14.66
C LEU A 52 3.07 -5.15 15.14
N THR A 53 2.65 -3.90 15.34
CA THR A 53 1.34 -3.54 15.91
C THR A 53 0.79 -2.30 15.20
N PRO A 54 -0.54 -2.07 15.19
CA PRO A 54 -1.11 -0.86 14.61
C PRO A 54 -0.52 0.42 15.19
N GLU A 55 -0.21 0.43 16.48
CA GLU A 55 0.37 1.57 17.19
C GLU A 55 1.77 1.91 16.63
N THR A 56 2.67 0.92 16.58
CA THR A 56 4.04 1.13 16.08
C THR A 56 4.10 1.40 14.58
N VAL A 57 3.17 0.83 13.79
CA VAL A 57 3.00 1.17 12.37
C VAL A 57 2.49 2.60 12.21
N GLY A 58 1.55 3.02 13.05
CA GLY A 58 1.05 4.40 13.07
C GLY A 58 2.12 5.41 13.47
N GLU A 59 2.97 5.09 14.45
CA GLU A 59 4.14 5.90 14.81
C GLU A 59 5.12 6.04 13.64
N LEU A 60 5.40 4.94 12.93
CA LEU A 60 6.23 4.98 11.73
C LEU A 60 5.63 5.90 10.67
N PHE A 61 4.32 5.84 10.42
CA PHE A 61 3.65 6.70 9.46
C PHE A 61 3.66 8.18 9.90
N ARG A 62 3.40 8.44 11.18
CA ARG A 62 3.47 9.78 11.78
C ARG A 62 4.85 10.40 11.64
N SER A 63 5.90 9.62 11.89
CA SER A 63 7.30 10.05 11.70
C SER A 63 7.63 10.43 10.25
N ARG A 64 6.78 10.03 9.30
CA ARG A 64 6.91 10.31 7.86
C ARG A 64 5.91 11.35 7.37
N GLY A 65 5.18 11.99 8.28
CA GLY A 65 4.25 13.07 7.96
C GLY A 65 2.85 12.61 7.56
N ALA A 66 2.49 11.34 7.78
CA ALA A 66 1.09 10.93 7.67
C ALA A 66 0.26 11.64 8.76
N ARG A 67 -0.90 12.15 8.37
CA ARG A 67 -1.87 12.79 9.26
C ARG A 67 -2.63 11.75 10.07
N GLU A 68 -3.18 12.13 11.22
CA GLU A 68 -3.92 11.21 12.10
C GLU A 68 -5.01 10.43 11.37
N TRP A 69 -5.86 11.11 10.59
CA TRP A 69 -6.92 10.44 9.84
C TRP A 69 -6.38 9.42 8.79
N GLN A 70 -5.21 9.65 8.21
CA GLN A 70 -4.57 8.69 7.29
C GLN A 70 -4.06 7.47 8.06
N ILE A 71 -3.50 7.70 9.24
CA ILE A 71 -2.97 6.66 10.12
C ILE A 71 -4.12 5.77 10.63
N GLU A 72 -5.20 6.37 11.11
CA GLU A 72 -6.39 5.66 11.59
C GLU A 72 -6.99 4.75 10.51
N LEU A 73 -7.00 5.20 9.25
CA LEU A 73 -7.50 4.41 8.13
C LEU A 73 -6.57 3.26 7.72
N THR A 74 -5.25 3.41 7.86
CA THR A 74 -4.28 2.52 7.20
C THR A 74 -3.47 1.65 8.14
N ALA A 75 -3.22 2.05 9.39
CA ALA A 75 -2.27 1.38 10.27
C ALA A 75 -2.65 -0.07 10.57
N ALA A 76 -3.92 -0.33 10.90
CA ALA A 76 -4.39 -1.69 11.18
C ALA A 76 -4.29 -2.60 9.94
N ALA A 77 -4.76 -2.12 8.78
CA ALA A 77 -4.74 -2.90 7.54
C ALA A 77 -3.33 -3.20 7.04
N VAL A 78 -2.40 -2.24 7.17
CA VAL A 78 -0.99 -2.47 6.82
C VAL A 78 -0.32 -3.42 7.81
N THR A 79 -0.64 -3.34 9.09
CA THR A 79 -0.14 -4.29 10.10
C THR A 79 -0.56 -5.71 9.77
N GLU A 80 -1.85 -5.92 9.46
CA GLU A 80 -2.37 -7.22 9.03
C GLU A 80 -1.67 -7.73 7.78
N ALA A 81 -1.51 -6.88 6.76
CA ALA A 81 -0.83 -7.23 5.51
C ALA A 81 0.65 -7.57 5.72
N PHE A 82 1.30 -7.01 6.74
CA PHE A 82 2.68 -7.34 7.08
C PHE A 82 2.81 -8.65 7.86
N ALA A 83 1.83 -8.95 8.72
CA ALA A 83 1.77 -10.21 9.47
C ALA A 83 1.39 -11.39 8.58
N ASN A 84 0.45 -11.16 7.65
CA ASN A 84 -0.08 -12.15 6.71
C ASN A 84 0.02 -11.60 5.29
N PRO A 85 1.21 -11.64 4.67
CA PRO A 85 1.39 -11.18 3.30
C PRO A 85 0.77 -12.19 2.33
N THR A 86 -0.56 -12.20 2.25
CA THR A 86 -1.29 -12.85 1.16
C THR A 86 -1.33 -11.88 -0.01
N PRO A 87 -0.62 -12.14 -1.11
CA PRO A 87 -0.78 -11.32 -2.30
C PRO A 87 -2.21 -11.51 -2.81
N THR A 88 -3.06 -10.49 -2.69
CA THR A 88 -4.27 -10.42 -3.52
C THR A 88 -3.80 -10.40 -4.97
N PRO A 89 -4.24 -11.32 -5.85
CA PRO A 89 -3.90 -11.24 -7.27
C PRO A 89 -4.38 -9.89 -7.76
N ALA A 90 -3.47 -9.10 -8.36
CA ALA A 90 -3.79 -7.80 -8.91
C ALA A 90 -5.05 -7.93 -9.81
N PRO A 91 -6.04 -7.02 -9.71
CA PRO A 91 -7.11 -7.00 -10.70
C PRO A 91 -6.44 -6.91 -12.08
N ALA A 92 -6.86 -7.78 -12.99
CA ALA A 92 -6.38 -7.79 -14.37
C ALA A 92 -6.39 -6.35 -14.92
N PRO A 93 -5.40 -5.94 -15.73
CA PRO A 93 -5.39 -4.58 -16.24
C PRO A 93 -6.71 -4.33 -16.98
N ALA A 94 -7.50 -3.40 -16.47
CA ALA A 94 -8.62 -2.84 -17.20
C ALA A 94 -8.02 -2.29 -18.50
N GLY A 95 -8.27 -3.00 -19.59
CA GLY A 95 -7.86 -2.55 -20.91
C GLY A 95 -8.56 -1.23 -21.18
N ASN A 96 -7.82 -0.14 -21.14
CA ASN A 96 -8.27 1.11 -21.73
C ASN A 96 -8.43 0.85 -23.23
N GLY A 97 -9.68 0.72 -23.67
CA GLY A 97 -10.03 0.79 -25.07
C GLY A 97 -9.76 2.20 -25.55
N ASP A 98 -8.60 2.42 -26.16
CA ASP A 98 -8.42 3.45 -27.17
C ASP A 98 -9.36 3.11 -28.33
N ALA A 99 -10.61 3.57 -28.23
CA ALA A 99 -11.49 3.73 -29.36
C ALA A 99 -10.99 4.94 -30.16
N ASP A 100 -9.98 4.70 -30.99
CA ASP A 100 -9.64 5.57 -32.11
C ASP A 100 -10.82 5.52 -33.09
N ALA A 101 -11.70 6.50 -32.97
CA ALA A 101 -12.61 6.88 -34.03
C ALA A 101 -11.88 7.84 -34.97
N PRO A 102 -11.97 7.62 -36.29
CA PRO A 102 -12.04 8.75 -37.20
C PRO A 102 -13.45 8.87 -37.77
N ALA A 103 -14.10 9.97 -37.40
CA ALA A 103 -15.14 10.59 -38.21
C ALA A 103 -14.49 11.64 -39.11
N THR A 104 -14.50 11.39 -40.43
CA THR A 104 -14.84 12.29 -41.56
C THR A 104 -14.20 11.73 -42.84
#